data_AF-A0A956JZT0-F1
#
_entry.id   AF-A0A956JZT0-F1
#
_cell.length_a   1.000
_cell.length_b   1.000
_cell.length_c   1.000
_cell.angle_alpha   90.00
_cell.angle_beta   90.00
_cell.angle_gamma   90.00
#
_symmetry.space_group_name_H-M   'P 1'
#
loop_
_entity.id
_entity.type
_entity.pdbx_description
1 polymer ?
#
loop_
_entity_poly.entity_id
_entity_poly.type
_entity_poly.pdbx_seq_one_letter_code
_entity_poly.pdbx_strand_id
1 'polypeptide(L)' 'MKRARLAALRDTGLVFEAAYGNAGTDVCAYAEAGLPPARTWIVFDDDGELPAPCPGHAAPNPLPDYVAHATTLRGHAAAP' A
#
# COMPACT_ATOMS: atom_id res chain seq x y z
N MET A 1 3.63 -10.52 -11.86
CA MET A 1 2.20 -10.29 -12.20
C MET A 1 1.63 -8.97 -11.64
N LYS A 2 1.82 -8.56 -10.36
CA LYS A 2 1.41 -7.21 -9.89
C LYS A 2 2.50 -6.13 -10.03
N ARG A 3 3.72 -6.43 -9.56
CA ARG A 3 4.90 -5.54 -9.67
C ARG A 3 5.15 -5.02 -11.10
N ALA A 4 5.25 -5.93 -12.08
CA ALA A 4 5.49 -5.57 -13.48
C ALA A 4 4.39 -4.65 -14.05
N ARG A 5 3.15 -4.81 -13.59
CA ARG A 5 2.03 -3.96 -14.00
C ARG A 5 2.14 -2.56 -13.39
N LEU A 6 2.51 -2.45 -12.12
CA LEU A 6 2.75 -1.17 -11.46
C LEU A 6 3.91 -0.41 -12.13
N ALA A 7 5.01 -1.09 -12.44
CA ALA A 7 6.14 -0.51 -13.17
C ALA A 7 5.69 0.04 -14.53
N ALA A 8 4.99 -0.78 -15.33
CA ALA A 8 4.51 -0.37 -16.65
C ALA A 8 3.55 0.83 -16.60
N LEU A 9 2.75 0.98 -15.54
CA LEU A 9 1.88 2.15 -15.36
C LEU A 9 2.67 3.41 -14.98
N ARG A 10 3.73 3.29 -14.17
CA ARG A 10 4.62 4.43 -13.88
C ARG A 10 5.30 4.93 -15.14
N ASP A 11 5.69 4.03 -16.03
CA ASP A 11 6.34 4.38 -17.30
C ASP A 11 5.41 5.18 -18.24
N THR A 12 4.08 5.13 -18.04
CA THR A 12 3.14 6.02 -18.76
C THR A 12 3.01 7.41 -18.14
N GLY A 13 3.76 7.72 -17.09
CA GLY A 13 3.64 8.96 -16.32
C GLY A 13 2.53 8.94 -15.26
N LEU A 14 1.91 7.78 -14.98
CA LEU A 14 0.93 7.66 -13.92
C LEU A 14 1.64 7.75 -12.56
N VAL A 15 1.16 8.67 -11.72
CA VAL A 15 1.65 8.84 -10.35
C VAL A 15 0.74 8.08 -9.40
N PHE A 16 1.33 7.14 -8.66
CA PHE A 16 0.62 6.49 -7.56
C PHE A 16 0.76 7.34 -6.30
N GLU A 17 -0.31 8.02 -5.92
CA GLU A 17 -0.31 8.86 -4.72
C GLU A 17 -0.35 8.05 -3.43
N ALA A 18 -1.07 6.92 -3.47
CA ALA A 18 -1.37 6.07 -2.33
C ALA A 18 -1.65 4.62 -2.80
N ALA A 19 -1.47 3.64 -1.90
CA ALA A 19 -1.88 2.26 -2.16
C ALA A 19 -2.44 1.57 -0.92
N TYR A 20 -3.45 0.72 -1.12
CA TYR A 20 -4.10 -0.07 -0.09
C TYR A 20 -4.31 -1.51 -0.58
N GLY A 21 -4.05 -2.48 0.30
CA GLY A 21 -4.18 -3.90 0.00
C GLY A 21 -4.43 -4.73 1.25
N ASN A 22 -4.55 -6.04 1.08
CA ASN A 22 -4.86 -7.00 2.14
C ASN A 22 -4.00 -8.27 2.08
N ALA A 23 -3.15 -8.41 1.06
CA ALA A 23 -2.33 -9.60 0.88
C ALA A 23 -0.84 -9.30 1.02
N GLY A 24 -0.04 -10.31 1.44
CA GLY A 24 1.42 -10.16 1.49
C GLY A 24 2.05 -9.87 0.12
N THR A 25 1.39 -10.29 -0.96
CA THR A 25 1.80 -9.95 -2.33
C THR A 25 1.65 -8.46 -2.65
N ASP A 26 0.77 -7.74 -1.94
CA ASP A 26 0.60 -6.29 -2.06
C ASP A 26 1.76 -5.56 -1.39
N VAL A 27 2.17 -6.02 -0.19
CA VAL A 27 3.29 -5.47 0.58
C VAL A 27 4.55 -5.40 -0.27
N CYS A 28 4.94 -6.52 -0.88
CA CYS A 28 6.11 -6.56 -1.76
C CYS A 28 5.90 -5.73 -3.03
N ALA A 29 4.72 -5.79 -3.63
CA ALA A 29 4.45 -5.04 -4.86
C ALA A 29 4.56 -3.53 -4.66
N TYR A 30 4.11 -2.99 -3.52
CA TYR A 30 4.24 -1.56 -3.22
C TYR A 30 5.70 -1.17 -2.98
N ALA A 31 6.38 -1.94 -2.13
CA ALA A 31 7.77 -1.72 -1.77
C ALA A 31 8.71 -1.74 -3.00
N GLU A 32 8.60 -2.77 -3.83
CA GLU A 32 9.40 -2.91 -5.05
C GLU A 32 9.02 -1.89 -6.13
N ALA A 33 7.76 -1.42 -6.12
CA ALA A 33 7.32 -0.32 -6.98
C ALA A 33 7.77 1.05 -6.45
N GLY A 34 8.52 1.11 -5.35
CA GLY A 34 9.05 2.36 -4.78
C GLY A 34 7.98 3.28 -4.19
N LEU A 35 6.82 2.73 -3.83
CA LEU A 35 5.78 3.49 -3.13
C LEU A 35 6.25 3.80 -1.70
N PRO A 36 6.08 5.04 -1.22
CA PRO A 36 6.54 5.41 0.12
C PRO A 36 5.68 4.72 1.18
N PRO A 37 6.28 4.08 2.20
CA PRO A 37 5.55 3.39 3.27
C PRO A 37 4.47 4.27 3.93
N ALA A 38 4.78 5.56 4.13
CA ALA A 38 3.87 6.56 4.68
C ALA A 38 2.59 6.78 3.86
N ARG A 39 2.55 6.34 2.60
CA ARG A 39 1.36 6.39 1.72
C ARG A 39 0.91 5.01 1.26
N THR A 40 1.29 3.98 2.00
CA THR A 40 0.82 2.62 1.75
C THR A 40 0.16 2.08 3.00
N TRP A 41 -0.92 1.34 2.81
CA TRP A 41 -1.68 0.73 3.89
C TRP A 41 -1.95 -0.73 3.59
N ILE A 42 -1.98 -1.54 4.65
CA ILE A 42 -2.33 -2.96 4.59
C ILE A 42 -3.36 -3.25 5.67
N VAL A 43 -4.45 -3.93 5.32
CA VAL A 43 -5.44 -4.41 6.30
C VAL A 43 -5.03 -5.78 6.83
N PHE A 44 -5.48 -6.10 8.04
CA PHE A 44 -5.40 -7.46 8.58
C PHE A 44 -6.12 -8.45 7.65
N ASP A 45 -5.64 -9.69 7.61
CA ASP A 45 -6.34 -10.77 6.92
C ASP A 45 -7.57 -11.25 7.70
N ASP A 46 -8.25 -12.27 7.17
CA ASP A 46 -9.47 -12.82 7.75
C ASP A 46 -9.24 -13.45 9.15
N ASP A 47 -7.98 -13.76 9.49
CA ASP A 47 -7.58 -14.30 10.80
C ASP A 47 -7.16 -13.19 11.78
N GLY A 48 -7.19 -11.92 11.35
CA GLY A 48 -6.81 -10.77 12.16
C GLY A 48 -5.30 -10.55 12.24
N GLU A 49 -4.52 -11.15 11.32
CA GLU A 49 -3.07 -11.05 11.27
C GLU A 49 -2.61 -10.07 10.18
N LEU A 50 -1.45 -9.46 10.38
CA LEU A 50 -0.84 -8.62 9.34
C LEU A 50 -0.06 -9.48 8.34
N PRO A 51 -0.15 -9.19 7.03
CA PRO A 51 0.69 -9.86 6.07
C PRO A 51 2.18 -9.65 6.36
N ALA A 52 2.98 -10.69 6.07
CA ALA A 52 4.42 -10.64 6.28
C ALA A 52 5.08 -9.45 5.56
N PRO A 53 6.09 -8.80 6.17
CA PRO A 53 6.80 -7.68 5.57
C PRO A 53 7.61 -8.13 4.34
N CYS A 54 7.88 -7.19 3.43
CA CYS A 54 8.79 -7.41 2.30
C CYS A 54 10.25 -7.31 2.78
N PRO A 55 11.09 -8.35 2.62
CA PRO A 55 12.48 -8.33 3.08
C PRO A 55 13.27 -7.15 2.50
N GLY A 56 13.98 -6.41 3.36
CA GLY A 56 14.79 -5.26 2.94
C GLY A 56 14.00 -3.98 2.66
N HIS A 57 12.68 -3.97 2.88
CA HIS A 57 11.83 -2.81 2.69
C HIS A 57 11.04 -2.49 3.96
N ALA A 58 10.71 -1.22 4.13
CA ALA A 58 9.82 -0.79 5.22
C ALA A 58 8.37 -1.27 4.97
N ALA A 59 7.69 -1.66 6.04
CA ALA A 59 6.33 -2.16 5.97
C ALA A 59 5.30 -1.03 5.74
N PRO A 60 4.19 -1.31 5.04
CA PRO A 60 3.03 -0.41 4.97
C PRO A 60 2.41 -0.14 6.35
N ASN A 61 1.61 0.91 6.45
CA ASN A 61 0.87 1.20 7.68
C ASN A 61 -0.28 0.19 7.87
N PRO A 62 -0.39 -0.46 9.04
CA PRO A 62 -1.49 -1.36 9.31
C PRO A 62 -2.79 -0.58 9.57
N LEU A 63 -3.91 -1.11 9.10
CA LEU A 63 -5.25 -0.58 9.38
C LEU A 63 -6.24 -1.71 9.69
N PRO A 64 -7.26 -1.46 10.54
CA PRO A 64 -8.24 -2.48 10.91
C PRO A 64 -9.16 -2.87 9.75
N ASP A 65 -9.50 -1.93 8.86
CA ASP A 65 -10.42 -2.15 7.76
C ASP A 65 -10.30 -1.05 6.68
N TYR A 66 -11.13 -1.19 5.64
CA TYR A 66 -11.25 -0.22 4.57
C TYR A 66 -11.83 1.13 5.03
N VAL A 67 -12.69 1.16 6.05
CA VAL A 67 -13.31 2.39 6.56
C VAL A 67 -12.26 3.27 7.22
N ALA A 68 -11.37 2.68 7.99
CA ALA A 68 -10.19 3.34 8.55
C ALA A 68 -9.29 3.88 7.42
N HIS A 69 -9.07 3.12 6.35
CA HIS A 69 -8.30 3.58 5.20
C HIS A 69 -8.93 4.80 4.52
N ALA A 70 -10.23 4.75 4.23
CA ALA A 70 -10.94 5.86 3.63
C ALA A 70 -10.88 7.12 4.51
N THR A 71 -10.89 6.96 5.83
CA THR A 71 -10.77 8.07 6.79
C THR A 71 -9.37 8.67 6.78
N THR A 72 -8.33 7.83 6.79
CA THR A 72 -6.93 8.27 6.70
C THR A 72 -6.66 9.03 5.39
N LEU A 73 -7.15 8.53 4.25
CA LEU A 73 -6.98 9.22 2.98
C LEU A 73 -7.65 10.60 2.95
N ARG A 74 -8.86 10.72 3.50
CA ARG A 74 -9.55 12.03 3.60
C ARG A 74 -8.78 13.01 4.49
N GLY A 75 -8.19 12.52 5.58
CA GLY A 75 -7.33 13.33 6.44
C GLY A 75 -6.03 13.76 5.75
N HIS A 76 -5.45 12.92 4.90
CA HIS A 76 -4.25 13.25 4.11
C HIS A 76 -4.53 14.18 2.94
N ALA A 77 -5.66 14.04 2.25
CA ALA A 77 -6.05 14.94 1.16
C ALA A 77 -6.42 16.35 1.65
N ALA A 78 -6.68 16.51 2.95
CA ALA A 78 -6.98 17.79 3.58
C ALA A 78 -5.74 18.51 4.15
N ALA A 79 -4.55 17.89 4.12
CA ALA A 79 -3.31 18.53 4.51
C ALA A 79 -2.76 19.38 3.32
N PRO A 80 -2.42 20.66 3.55
CA PRO A 80 -1.96 21.58 2.50
C PRO A 80 -0.61 21.20 1.89
#